data_AF-A0A358EPK4-F1
#
_entry.id   AF-A0A358EPK4-F1
#
_cell.length_a   1.000
_cell.length_b   1.000
_cell.length_c   1.000
_cell.angle_alpha   90.00
_cell.angle_beta   90.00
_cell.angle_gamma   90.00
#
_symmetry.space_group_name_H-M   'P 1'
#
loop_
_entity.id
_entity.type
_entity.pdbx_description
1 polymer ?
#
loop_
_entity_poly.entity_id
_entity_poly.type
_entity_poly.pdbx_seq_one_letter_code
_entity_poly.pdbx_strand_id
1 'polypeptide(L)'
;MYGTKSYWMLSLVGILLIIGLPLSAAEKKPEKSIEEKTKIHRLNTKQRSAYDAFIYVNRIPAKADEDENPEDFSARIFSRLANQEGRILIKLPEGMTREAYLGYKTFLSTDAKLSNGNCIACHAPEKFSDLKKHVVSQGGKALPTPSLRNMRKRNVDILKALQAKLNMAKQADVSKEYKQINLNKTDLTHLKAFLNQLNDVDDKNFRELILKAEILDTSQD
;
A
#
# COMPACT_ATOMS: atom_id res chain seq x y z
N MET A 1 -32.22 12.23 -98.18
CA MET A 1 -31.47 11.08 -97.63
C MET A 1 -30.71 11.55 -96.41
N TYR A 2 -30.93 10.89 -95.25
CA TYR A 2 -30.27 11.02 -93.93
C TYR A 2 -30.18 12.44 -93.34
N GLY A 3 -30.71 12.80 -92.17
CA GLY A 3 -31.29 12.06 -91.05
C GLY A 3 -31.02 12.87 -89.76
N THR A 4 -32.11 13.33 -89.11
CA THR A 4 -32.38 13.45 -87.65
C THR A 4 -31.24 13.83 -86.66
N LYS A 5 -31.40 14.61 -85.59
CA LYS A 5 -32.54 15.24 -84.91
C LYS A 5 -31.98 16.18 -83.82
N SER A 6 -32.68 17.29 -83.59
CA SER A 6 -32.53 18.24 -82.49
C SER A 6 -33.12 17.67 -81.18
N TYR A 7 -32.55 17.99 -80.01
CA TYR A 7 -33.29 18.07 -78.74
C TYR A 7 -32.70 19.15 -77.83
N TRP A 8 -33.55 20.14 -77.57
CA TRP A 8 -33.45 21.17 -76.54
C TRP A 8 -34.06 20.64 -75.22
N MET A 9 -33.57 21.23 -74.12
CA MET A 9 -34.23 21.50 -72.84
C MET A 9 -34.40 20.41 -71.75
N LEU A 10 -33.77 20.75 -70.62
CA LEU A 10 -34.25 20.78 -69.23
C LEU A 10 -34.70 19.48 -68.56
N SER A 11 -34.00 19.11 -67.49
CA SER A 11 -34.68 18.80 -66.22
C SER A 11 -33.78 19.02 -65.01
N LEU A 12 -34.39 19.56 -63.97
CA LEU A 12 -33.85 20.15 -62.76
C LEU A 12 -34.20 19.20 -61.60
N VAL A 13 -33.24 18.42 -61.08
CA VAL A 13 -33.40 17.53 -59.90
C VAL A 13 -32.00 17.30 -59.32
N GLY A 14 -31.68 17.42 -58.04
CA GLY A 14 -32.42 17.70 -56.82
C GLY A 14 -31.38 17.82 -55.69
N ILE A 15 -31.64 18.72 -54.75
CA ILE A 15 -30.79 19.07 -53.61
C ILE A 15 -30.62 17.84 -52.69
N LEU A 16 -29.37 17.41 -52.47
CA LEU A 16 -29.03 16.37 -51.50
C LEU A 16 -28.90 16.99 -50.09
N LEU A 17 -30.02 17.18 -49.41
CA LEU A 17 -30.08 17.47 -47.98
C LEU A 17 -29.91 16.15 -47.20
N ILE A 18 -28.68 15.76 -46.89
CA ILE A 18 -28.44 14.71 -45.88
C ILE A 18 -28.58 15.38 -44.52
N ILE A 19 -29.78 15.24 -43.97
CA ILE A 19 -30.13 15.52 -42.59
C ILE A 19 -29.29 14.57 -41.73
N GLY A 20 -28.28 15.10 -41.05
CA GLY A 20 -27.55 14.37 -40.02
C GLY A 20 -28.51 14.01 -38.89
N LEU A 21 -28.93 12.75 -38.84
CA LEU A 21 -29.48 12.14 -37.63
C LEU A 21 -28.45 12.33 -36.50
N PRO A 22 -28.80 12.89 -35.34
CA PRO A 22 -27.95 12.73 -34.18
C PRO A 22 -28.02 11.24 -33.83
N LEU A 23 -26.93 10.52 -34.11
CA LEU A 23 -26.66 9.25 -33.46
C LEU A 23 -26.67 9.57 -31.97
N SER A 24 -27.78 9.26 -31.31
CA SER A 24 -27.90 9.34 -29.87
C SER A 24 -26.79 8.46 -29.31
N ALA A 25 -25.71 9.08 -28.83
CA ALA A 25 -24.69 8.40 -28.08
C ALA A 25 -25.43 7.77 -26.91
N ALA A 26 -25.61 6.45 -26.97
CA ALA A 26 -26.09 5.69 -25.84
C ALA A 26 -25.13 6.00 -24.68
N GLU A 27 -25.56 6.88 -23.78
CA GLU A 27 -24.87 7.13 -22.52
C GLU A 27 -24.69 5.77 -21.87
N LYS A 28 -23.46 5.24 -21.90
CA LYS A 28 -23.09 4.09 -21.10
C LYS A 28 -23.47 4.46 -19.68
N LYS A 29 -24.47 3.77 -19.11
CA LYS A 29 -24.78 3.86 -17.68
C LYS A 29 -23.45 3.85 -16.93
N PRO A 30 -23.22 4.81 -16.00
CA PRO A 30 -22.00 4.83 -15.23
C PRO A 30 -21.86 3.46 -14.59
N GLU A 31 -20.76 2.79 -14.91
CA GLU A 31 -20.48 1.48 -14.36
C GLU A 31 -20.48 1.63 -12.84
N LYS A 32 -21.33 0.83 -12.16
CA LYS A 32 -21.42 0.88 -10.69
C LYS A 32 -20.02 0.89 -10.11
N SER A 33 -19.78 1.83 -9.19
CA SER A 33 -18.46 1.96 -8.57
C SER A 33 -18.05 0.62 -7.95
N ILE A 34 -16.75 0.34 -7.87
CA ILE A 34 -16.29 -0.92 -7.26
C ILE A 34 -16.78 -1.01 -5.82
N GLU A 35 -16.94 0.13 -5.16
CA GLU A 35 -17.53 0.34 -3.84
C GLU A 35 -18.98 -0.15 -3.79
N GLU A 36 -19.81 0.17 -4.80
CA GLU A 36 -21.17 -0.35 -4.93
C GLU A 36 -21.21 -1.85 -5.27
N LYS A 37 -20.28 -2.31 -6.12
CA LYS A 37 -20.19 -3.73 -6.51
C LYS A 37 -19.73 -4.62 -5.35
N THR A 38 -18.82 -4.13 -4.52
CA THR A 38 -18.21 -4.89 -3.43
C THR A 38 -18.83 -4.57 -2.07
N LYS A 39 -19.53 -3.45 -1.88
CA LYS A 39 -20.00 -2.99 -0.55
C LYS A 39 -18.86 -2.77 0.46
N ILE A 40 -17.62 -2.61 0.01
CA ILE A 40 -16.49 -2.24 0.86
C ILE A 40 -16.29 -0.74 0.73
N HIS A 41 -16.27 -0.03 1.86
CA HIS A 41 -15.91 1.38 1.86
C HIS A 41 -14.43 1.49 1.46
N ARG A 42 -14.15 2.21 0.38
CA ARG A 42 -12.79 2.26 -0.17
C ARG A 42 -11.85 2.85 0.86
N LEU A 43 -10.76 2.15 1.14
CA LEU A 43 -9.60 2.74 1.78
C LEU A 43 -9.20 4.00 1.00
N ASN A 44 -8.87 5.09 1.68
CA ASN A 44 -8.35 6.31 1.05
C ASN A 44 -7.13 6.01 0.16
N THR A 45 -6.42 4.91 0.44
CA THR A 45 -5.34 4.38 -0.38
C THR A 45 -5.81 3.44 -1.50
N LYS A 46 -5.09 3.49 -2.64
CA LYS A 46 -5.22 2.51 -3.73
C LYS A 46 -4.44 1.22 -3.48
N GLN A 47 -3.71 1.12 -2.37
CA GLN A 47 -2.88 -0.03 -2.03
C GLN A 47 -3.74 -1.20 -1.55
N ARG A 48 -3.33 -2.42 -1.91
CA ARG A 48 -4.15 -3.64 -1.77
C ARG A 48 -3.30 -4.80 -1.28
N SER A 49 -2.73 -4.68 -0.09
CA SER A 49 -1.94 -5.74 0.55
C SER A 49 -2.63 -6.27 1.80
N ALA A 50 -2.14 -7.39 2.36
CA ALA A 50 -2.64 -7.90 3.64
C ALA A 50 -2.45 -6.88 4.77
N TYR A 51 -1.39 -6.08 4.75
CA TYR A 51 -1.25 -4.96 5.67
C TYR A 51 -2.36 -3.92 5.52
N ASP A 52 -2.78 -3.60 4.28
CA ASP A 52 -3.84 -2.62 4.05
C ASP A 52 -5.20 -3.14 4.54
N ALA A 53 -5.46 -4.44 4.38
CA ALA A 53 -6.63 -5.09 4.97
C ALA A 53 -6.57 -5.07 6.51
N PHE A 54 -5.39 -5.31 7.09
CA PHE A 54 -5.17 -5.31 8.54
C PHE A 54 -5.47 -3.93 9.15
N ILE A 55 -4.92 -2.85 8.59
CA ILE A 55 -5.21 -1.51 9.11
C ILE A 55 -6.67 -1.11 8.89
N TYR A 56 -7.31 -1.58 7.81
CA TYR A 56 -8.72 -1.34 7.54
C TYR A 56 -9.62 -1.96 8.60
N VAL A 57 -9.50 -3.27 8.82
CA VAL A 57 -10.39 -4.00 9.75
C VAL A 57 -10.19 -3.59 11.21
N ASN A 58 -8.97 -3.15 11.56
CA ASN A 58 -8.63 -2.66 12.89
C ASN A 58 -8.74 -1.14 13.04
N ARG A 59 -9.16 -0.40 12.00
CA ARG A 59 -9.28 1.08 12.02
C ARG A 59 -7.99 1.77 12.50
N ILE A 60 -6.86 1.23 12.06
CA ILE A 60 -5.53 1.80 12.31
C ILE A 60 -5.29 2.92 11.28
N PRO A 61 -4.81 4.10 11.70
CA PRO A 61 -4.44 5.17 10.78
C PRO A 61 -3.49 4.69 9.67
N ALA A 62 -3.82 4.97 8.41
CA ALA A 62 -3.02 4.54 7.26
C ALA A 62 -1.72 5.34 7.05
N LYS A 63 -1.68 6.57 7.59
CA LYS A 63 -0.53 7.49 7.51
C LYS A 63 -0.50 8.40 8.74
N ALA A 64 0.67 9.02 8.92
CA ALA A 64 0.85 10.13 9.85
C ALA A 64 0.05 11.37 9.41
N ASP A 65 -0.30 12.21 10.37
CA ASP A 65 -0.85 13.55 10.11
C ASP A 65 0.27 14.49 9.60
N GLU A 66 -0.06 15.64 9.00
CA GLU A 66 0.90 16.46 8.20
C GLU A 66 2.15 16.90 8.98
N ASP A 67 2.02 17.14 10.29
CA ASP A 67 3.10 17.58 11.18
C ASP A 67 3.48 16.53 12.23
N GLU A 68 2.97 15.31 12.10
CA GLU A 68 3.24 14.22 13.05
C GLU A 68 4.56 13.54 12.71
N ASN A 69 5.51 13.55 13.66
CA ASN A 69 6.78 12.87 13.51
C ASN A 69 6.62 11.34 13.65
N PRO A 70 7.61 10.53 13.21
CA PRO A 70 7.52 9.07 13.27
C PRO A 70 7.31 8.52 14.68
N GLU A 71 7.89 9.15 15.70
CA GLU A 71 7.77 8.75 17.10
C GLU A 71 6.33 8.93 17.62
N ASP A 72 5.73 10.10 17.38
CA ASP A 72 4.35 10.42 17.75
C ASP A 72 3.36 9.53 16.99
N PHE A 73 3.60 9.31 15.69
CA PHE A 73 2.82 8.38 14.89
C PHE A 73 2.86 6.97 15.49
N SER A 74 4.06 6.48 15.80
CA SER A 74 4.25 5.17 16.42
C SER A 74 3.51 5.07 17.75
N ALA A 75 3.67 6.05 18.65
CA ALA A 75 3.01 6.08 19.95
C ALA A 75 1.47 6.07 19.82
N ARG A 76 0.92 6.80 18.86
CA ARG A 76 -0.51 6.81 18.54
C ARG A 76 -1.00 5.45 18.05
N ILE A 77 -0.22 4.76 17.20
CA ILE A 77 -0.56 3.39 16.78
C ILE A 77 -0.51 2.43 17.97
N PHE A 78 0.57 2.43 18.75
CA PHE A 78 0.70 1.56 19.93
C PHE A 78 -0.42 1.75 20.94
N SER A 79 -0.85 2.99 21.18
CA SER A 79 -1.98 3.29 22.07
C SER A 79 -3.29 2.64 21.58
N ARG A 80 -3.52 2.61 20.25
CA ARG A 80 -4.68 1.95 19.66
C ARG A 80 -4.58 0.43 19.74
N LEU A 81 -3.40 -0.11 19.42
CA LEU A 81 -3.14 -1.55 19.50
C LEU A 81 -3.34 -2.05 20.93
N ALA A 82 -2.79 -1.37 21.94
CA ALA A 82 -2.93 -1.76 23.34
C ALA A 82 -4.40 -1.79 23.80
N ASN A 83 -5.22 -0.82 23.36
CA ASN A 83 -6.66 -0.82 23.64
C ASN A 83 -7.37 -2.02 22.98
N GLN A 84 -7.03 -2.33 21.73
CA GLN A 84 -7.61 -3.46 21.02
C GLN A 84 -7.15 -4.81 21.57
N GLU A 85 -5.88 -4.94 21.95
CA GLU A 85 -5.29 -6.11 22.60
C GLU A 85 -6.00 -6.39 23.94
N GLY A 86 -6.15 -5.36 24.79
CA GLY A 86 -6.84 -5.49 26.08
C GLY A 86 -8.33 -5.85 25.97
N ARG A 87 -8.92 -5.75 24.78
CA ARG A 87 -10.31 -6.12 24.48
C ARG A 87 -10.42 -7.37 23.60
N ILE A 88 -9.30 -7.97 23.21
CA ILE A 88 -9.23 -9.14 22.31
C ILE A 88 -9.96 -8.84 20.98
N LEU A 89 -9.67 -7.67 20.41
CA LEU A 89 -10.34 -7.15 19.20
C LEU A 89 -9.42 -7.04 17.98
N ILE A 90 -8.13 -7.33 18.12
CA ILE A 90 -7.21 -7.32 16.98
C ILE A 90 -7.65 -8.41 16.00
N LYS A 91 -7.88 -8.02 14.74
CA LYS A 91 -8.23 -8.94 13.65
C LYS A 91 -7.06 -9.07 12.68
N LEU A 92 -6.66 -10.30 12.37
CA LEU A 92 -5.68 -10.60 11.35
C LEU A 92 -6.39 -11.01 10.05
N PRO A 93 -6.12 -10.33 8.92
CA PRO A 93 -6.59 -10.77 7.61
C PRO A 93 -6.09 -12.18 7.26
N GLU A 94 -6.80 -12.86 6.37
CA GLU A 94 -6.41 -14.19 5.87
C GLU A 94 -4.94 -14.18 5.39
N GLY A 95 -4.10 -15.05 5.97
CA GLY A 95 -2.67 -15.15 5.63
C GLY A 95 -1.73 -14.21 6.40
N MET A 96 -2.24 -13.31 7.25
CA MET A 96 -1.43 -12.59 8.23
C MET A 96 -1.33 -13.40 9.53
N THR A 97 -0.11 -13.69 9.97
CA THR A 97 0.14 -14.50 11.18
C THR A 97 0.45 -13.64 12.40
N ARG A 98 0.46 -14.25 13.60
CA ARG A 98 0.89 -13.59 14.84
C ARG A 98 2.32 -13.03 14.72
N GLU A 99 3.22 -13.74 14.05
CA GLU A 99 4.59 -13.29 13.79
C GLU A 99 4.61 -12.02 12.92
N ALA A 100 3.72 -11.91 11.93
CA ALA A 100 3.59 -10.71 11.12
C ALA A 100 3.03 -9.53 11.94
N TYR A 101 2.10 -9.79 12.87
CA TYR A 101 1.61 -8.79 13.81
C TYR A 101 2.71 -8.29 14.76
N LEU A 102 3.48 -9.20 15.36
CA LEU A 102 4.62 -8.84 16.19
C LEU A 102 5.69 -8.09 15.37
N GLY A 103 5.90 -8.48 14.12
CA GLY A 103 6.80 -7.79 13.20
C GLY A 103 6.37 -6.36 12.89
N TYR A 104 5.07 -6.11 12.80
CA TYR A 104 4.54 -4.76 12.66
C TYR A 104 4.85 -3.90 13.90
N LYS A 105 4.67 -4.44 15.11
CA LYS A 105 5.04 -3.74 16.36
C LYS A 105 6.55 -3.45 16.40
N THR A 106 7.41 -4.42 16.08
CA THR A 106 8.87 -4.22 16.00
C THR A 106 9.25 -3.16 14.96
N PHE A 107 8.56 -3.15 13.80
CA PHE A 107 8.80 -2.16 12.74
C PHE A 107 8.50 -0.73 13.21
N LEU A 108 7.42 -0.56 13.98
CA LEU A 108 6.99 0.74 14.51
C LEU A 108 7.80 1.22 15.71
N SER A 109 8.34 0.32 16.52
CA SER A 109 9.08 0.70 17.72
C SER A 109 10.24 1.66 17.37
N THR A 110 10.36 2.75 18.14
CA THR A 110 11.40 3.78 17.99
C THR A 110 12.29 3.93 19.23
N ASP A 111 11.82 3.49 20.40
CA ASP A 111 12.45 3.75 21.70
C ASP A 111 12.57 2.51 22.62
N ALA A 112 12.20 1.32 22.15
CA ALA A 112 12.29 0.12 22.97
C ALA A 112 13.75 -0.26 23.27
N LYS A 113 14.01 -0.74 24.49
CA LYS A 113 15.38 -1.14 24.89
C LYS A 113 15.81 -2.49 24.28
N LEU A 114 14.87 -3.41 24.10
CA LEU A 114 15.16 -4.82 23.77
C LEU A 114 14.83 -5.24 22.33
N SER A 115 13.81 -4.63 21.71
CA SER A 115 13.36 -4.93 20.34
C SER A 115 12.91 -3.63 19.69
N ASN A 116 13.86 -2.95 19.04
CA ASN A 116 13.66 -1.65 18.44
C ASN A 116 14.12 -1.67 16.98
N GLY A 117 13.15 -1.68 16.07
CA GLY A 117 13.43 -1.65 14.65
C GLY A 117 13.77 -0.25 14.15
N ASN A 118 13.21 0.79 14.77
CA ASN A 118 13.25 2.18 14.32
C ASN A 118 12.96 2.35 12.81
N CYS A 119 12.25 1.39 12.21
CA CYS A 119 12.15 1.28 10.76
C CYS A 119 11.27 2.41 10.21
N ILE A 120 10.27 2.81 11.00
CA ILE A 120 9.32 3.87 10.70
C ILE A 120 9.97 5.24 10.50
N ALA A 121 11.16 5.48 11.07
CA ALA A 121 11.89 6.74 10.97
C ALA A 121 12.21 7.14 9.51
N CYS A 122 12.41 6.14 8.64
CA CYS A 122 12.58 6.37 7.19
C CYS A 122 11.46 5.73 6.36
N HIS A 123 10.96 4.57 6.78
CA HIS A 123 9.98 3.80 6.02
C HIS A 123 8.54 4.12 6.43
N ALA A 124 8.15 5.39 6.30
CA ALA A 124 6.82 5.89 6.66
C ALA A 124 5.70 5.33 5.75
N PRO A 125 4.55 4.89 6.30
CA PRO A 125 3.32 4.65 5.55
C PRO A 125 2.86 5.91 4.79
N GLU A 126 2.11 5.79 3.70
CA GLU A 126 1.51 4.57 3.15
C GLU A 126 2.46 3.74 2.27
N LYS A 127 3.50 4.37 1.72
CA LYS A 127 4.42 3.73 0.76
C LYS A 127 5.56 2.96 1.43
N PHE A 128 5.67 3.01 2.75
CA PHE A 128 6.81 2.50 3.51
C PHE A 128 8.12 3.11 3.03
N SER A 129 8.09 4.42 2.83
CA SER A 129 9.19 5.27 2.39
C SER A 129 8.76 6.73 2.56
N ASP A 130 9.61 7.53 3.18
CA ASP A 130 9.48 8.98 3.26
C ASP A 130 9.93 9.70 1.97
N LEU A 131 10.46 8.96 0.98
CA LEU A 131 11.04 9.46 -0.27
C LEU A 131 12.20 10.47 -0.10
N LYS A 132 12.65 10.69 1.14
CA LYS A 132 13.78 11.58 1.44
C LYS A 132 15.09 10.86 1.17
N LYS A 133 16.15 11.64 0.96
CA LYS A 133 17.50 11.13 0.84
C LYS A 133 18.16 11.11 2.22
N HIS A 134 18.74 9.99 2.59
CA HIS A 134 19.42 9.80 3.88
C HIS A 134 20.88 9.44 3.67
N VAL A 135 21.74 9.99 4.52
CA VAL A 135 23.13 9.60 4.65
C VAL A 135 23.22 8.61 5.82
N VAL A 136 23.44 7.34 5.51
CA VAL A 136 23.45 6.26 6.52
C VAL A 136 24.78 6.19 7.25
N SER A 137 25.89 6.39 6.54
CA SER A 137 27.26 6.38 7.07
C SER A 137 27.93 7.73 6.84
N GLN A 138 28.78 8.18 7.77
CA GLN A 138 29.52 9.43 7.66
C GLN A 138 30.37 9.46 6.37
N GLY A 139 30.30 10.57 5.63
CA GLY A 139 30.95 10.69 4.31
C GLY A 139 30.30 9.86 3.19
N GLY A 140 29.22 9.13 3.49
CA GLY A 140 28.47 8.32 2.52
C GLY A 140 27.57 9.15 1.60
N LYS A 141 27.14 8.53 0.50
CA LYS A 141 26.20 9.14 -0.44
C LYS A 141 24.79 9.18 0.13
N ALA A 142 24.12 10.33 0.01
CA ALA A 142 22.71 10.45 0.32
C ALA A 142 21.87 9.65 -0.70
N LEU A 143 21.16 8.63 -0.23
CA LEU A 143 20.33 7.76 -1.07
C LEU A 143 18.84 7.88 -0.69
N PRO A 144 17.93 7.85 -1.66
CA PRO A 144 16.49 7.92 -1.38
C PRO A 144 16.02 6.65 -0.66
N THR A 145 15.11 6.79 0.31
CA THR A 145 14.48 5.64 0.96
C THR A 145 13.65 4.84 -0.06
N PRO A 146 13.98 3.58 -0.36
CA PRO A 146 13.16 2.78 -1.26
C PRO A 146 11.85 2.38 -0.57
N SER A 147 10.77 2.27 -1.34
CA SER A 147 9.53 1.67 -0.85
C SER A 147 9.76 0.20 -0.47
N LEU A 148 9.14 -0.22 0.64
CA LEU A 148 9.11 -1.64 1.05
C LEU A 148 7.94 -2.41 0.44
N ARG A 149 7.07 -1.75 -0.34
CA ARG A 149 5.98 -2.45 -1.03
C ARG A 149 6.49 -3.33 -2.16
N ASN A 150 5.75 -4.41 -2.41
CA ASN A 150 5.98 -5.33 -3.51
C ASN A 150 7.43 -5.84 -3.62
N MET A 151 8.11 -6.06 -2.49
CA MET A 151 9.48 -6.57 -2.47
C MET A 151 9.61 -7.94 -3.15
N ARG A 152 8.56 -8.76 -3.11
CA ARG A 152 8.52 -10.06 -3.80
C ARG A 152 8.63 -9.89 -5.31
N LYS A 153 7.90 -8.93 -5.90
CA LYS A 153 7.94 -8.62 -7.35
C LYS A 153 9.33 -8.16 -7.80
N ARG A 154 10.11 -7.61 -6.87
CA ARG A 154 11.50 -7.16 -7.09
C ARG A 154 12.55 -8.20 -6.69
N ASN A 155 12.15 -9.41 -6.31
CA ASN A 155 13.04 -10.49 -5.86
C ASN A 155 14.01 -10.06 -4.74
N VAL A 156 13.54 -9.21 -3.81
CA VAL A 156 14.36 -8.77 -2.68
C VAL A 156 14.47 -9.89 -1.64
N ASP A 157 15.70 -10.27 -1.30
CA ASP A 157 15.97 -11.11 -0.14
C ASP A 157 15.85 -10.27 1.15
N ILE A 158 14.68 -10.35 1.78
CA ILE A 158 14.33 -9.59 2.98
C ILE A 158 15.30 -9.90 4.14
N LEU A 159 15.65 -11.17 4.34
CA LEU A 159 16.48 -11.55 5.49
C LEU A 159 17.90 -11.03 5.32
N LYS A 160 18.46 -11.16 4.10
CA LYS A 160 19.77 -10.59 3.76
C LYS A 160 19.78 -9.07 3.90
N ALA A 161 18.71 -8.39 3.47
CA ALA A 161 18.58 -6.94 3.61
C ALA A 161 18.51 -6.49 5.08
N LEU A 162 17.74 -7.18 5.93
CA LEU A 162 17.67 -6.89 7.36
C LEU A 162 19.02 -7.14 8.05
N GLN A 163 19.70 -8.24 7.72
CA GLN A 163 21.02 -8.54 8.28
C GLN A 163 22.06 -7.48 7.88
N ALA A 164 22.02 -6.99 6.64
CA ALA A 164 22.87 -5.89 6.20
C ALA A 164 22.62 -4.61 6.99
N LYS A 165 21.36 -4.28 7.29
CA LYS A 165 21.00 -3.13 8.14
C LYS A 165 21.53 -3.28 9.56
N LEU A 166 21.45 -4.48 10.15
CA LEU A 166 22.00 -4.74 11.48
C LEU A 166 23.52 -4.66 11.52
N ASN A 167 24.20 -5.14 10.48
CA ASN A 167 25.65 -5.03 10.40
C ASN A 167 26.07 -3.56 10.26
N MET A 168 25.30 -2.76 9.52
CA MET A 168 25.52 -1.32 9.42
C MET A 168 25.31 -0.61 10.76
N ALA A 169 24.23 -0.93 11.49
CA ALA A 169 23.93 -0.34 12.81
C ALA A 169 25.05 -0.50 13.85
N LYS A 170 25.91 -1.53 13.69
CA LYS A 170 27.07 -1.78 14.57
C LYS A 170 28.30 -0.93 14.25
N GLN A 171 28.32 -0.21 13.13
CA GLN A 171 29.46 0.63 12.76
C GLN A 171 29.46 1.94 13.56
N ALA A 172 30.64 2.47 13.89
CA ALA A 172 30.78 3.67 14.72
C ALA A 172 30.20 4.94 14.05
N ASP A 173 30.38 5.04 12.73
CA ASP A 173 30.13 6.25 11.96
C ASP A 173 28.80 6.22 11.20
N VAL A 174 27.73 5.73 11.85
CA VAL A 174 26.38 5.68 11.26
C VAL A 174 25.43 6.71 11.86
N SER A 175 24.34 7.00 11.15
CA SER A 175 23.32 7.95 11.58
C SER A 175 22.71 7.57 12.93
N LYS A 176 22.17 8.57 13.64
CA LYS A 176 21.53 8.38 14.95
C LYS A 176 20.41 7.34 14.88
N GLU A 177 19.62 7.37 13.82
CA GLU A 177 18.48 6.49 13.59
C GLU A 177 18.92 5.04 13.43
N TYR A 178 20.05 4.79 12.74
CA TYR A 178 20.64 3.46 12.63
C TYR A 178 21.20 2.95 13.95
N LYS A 179 21.78 3.83 14.78
CA LYS A 179 22.29 3.46 16.12
C LYS A 179 21.19 3.03 17.08
N GLN A 180 19.94 3.44 16.84
CA GLN A 180 18.78 3.04 17.65
C GLN A 180 18.27 1.64 17.29
N ILE A 181 18.70 1.05 16.17
CA ILE A 181 18.28 -0.29 15.77
C ILE A 181 18.90 -1.33 16.72
N ASN A 182 18.06 -2.03 17.46
CA ASN A 182 18.42 -3.16 18.30
C ASN A 182 17.45 -4.32 18.05
N LEU A 183 17.88 -5.32 17.29
CA LEU A 183 17.04 -6.47 16.91
C LEU A 183 17.77 -7.79 17.17
N ASN A 184 17.04 -8.77 17.68
CA ASN A 184 17.49 -10.14 17.86
C ASN A 184 16.99 -11.06 16.71
N LYS A 185 17.32 -12.35 16.78
CA LYS A 185 16.93 -13.34 15.75
C LYS A 185 15.41 -13.51 15.62
N THR A 186 14.68 -13.45 16.73
CA THR A 186 13.21 -13.53 16.75
C THR A 186 12.61 -12.32 16.05
N ASP A 187 13.13 -11.13 16.32
CA ASP A 187 12.70 -9.88 15.66
C ASP A 187 12.90 -9.94 14.15
N LEU A 188 14.00 -10.52 13.68
CA LEU A 188 14.26 -10.71 12.24
C LEU A 188 13.21 -11.62 11.57
N THR A 189 12.81 -12.69 12.26
CA THR A 189 11.74 -13.58 11.79
C THR A 189 10.41 -12.84 11.71
N HIS A 190 10.06 -12.09 12.76
CA HIS A 190 8.83 -11.31 12.82
C HIS A 190 8.80 -10.21 11.75
N LEU A 191 9.87 -9.43 11.60
CA LEU A 191 9.99 -8.40 10.57
C LEU A 191 9.88 -9.00 9.17
N LYS A 192 10.51 -10.15 8.90
CA LYS A 192 10.36 -10.85 7.62
C LYS A 192 8.90 -11.24 7.37
N ALA A 193 8.20 -11.76 8.38
CA ALA A 193 6.79 -12.12 8.27
C ALA A 193 5.93 -10.89 7.95
N PHE A 194 6.16 -9.77 8.65
CA PHE A 194 5.48 -8.50 8.40
C PHE A 194 5.74 -7.93 7.00
N LEU A 195 7.01 -7.86 6.58
CA LEU A 195 7.40 -7.29 5.30
C LEU A 195 6.84 -8.09 4.10
N ASN A 196 6.54 -9.37 4.29
CA ASN A 196 5.82 -10.18 3.29
C ASN A 196 4.35 -9.77 3.13
N GLN A 197 3.74 -9.12 4.11
CA GLN A 197 2.37 -8.61 4.06
C GLN A 197 2.22 -7.33 3.22
N LEU A 198 3.34 -6.77 2.73
CA LEU A 198 3.36 -5.53 1.93
C LEU A 198 3.33 -5.77 0.41
N ASN A 199 2.97 -6.99 -0.02
CA ASN A 199 2.82 -7.33 -1.43
C ASN A 199 1.36 -7.16 -1.84
N ASP A 200 1.11 -6.40 -2.91
CA ASP A 200 -0.25 -6.16 -3.37
C ASP A 200 -0.84 -7.40 -4.04
N VAL A 201 -2.12 -7.62 -3.79
CA VAL A 201 -3.01 -8.60 -4.41
C VAL A 201 -4.05 -7.89 -5.30
N ASP A 202 -4.77 -8.62 -6.14
CA ASP A 202 -5.91 -8.08 -6.88
C ASP A 202 -7.11 -7.77 -5.98
N ASP A 203 -8.07 -7.00 -6.49
CA ASP A 203 -9.23 -6.54 -5.72
C ASP A 203 -10.11 -7.68 -5.18
N LYS A 204 -10.21 -8.80 -5.91
CA LYS A 204 -10.99 -9.96 -5.47
C LYS A 204 -10.33 -10.58 -4.25
N ASN A 205 -9.03 -10.84 -4.34
CA ASN A 205 -8.25 -11.37 -3.22
C ASN A 205 -8.21 -10.39 -2.05
N PHE A 206 -8.10 -9.08 -2.30
CA PHE A 206 -8.13 -8.07 -1.25
C PHE A 206 -9.43 -8.08 -0.44
N ARG A 207 -10.57 -8.26 -1.11
CA ARG A 207 -11.87 -8.42 -0.44
C ARG A 207 -11.88 -9.64 0.49
N GLU A 208 -11.35 -10.77 0.03
CA GLU A 208 -11.31 -12.00 0.83
C GLU A 208 -10.48 -11.82 2.11
N LEU A 209 -9.35 -11.11 2.03
CA LEU A 209 -8.53 -10.76 3.20
C LEU A 209 -9.34 -10.06 4.31
N ILE A 210 -10.26 -9.18 3.93
CA ILE A 210 -11.13 -8.45 4.87
C ILE A 210 -12.24 -9.34 5.41
N LEU A 211 -12.91 -10.09 4.53
CA LEU A 211 -14.09 -10.88 4.89
C LEU A 211 -13.75 -12.06 5.81
N LYS A 212 -12.57 -12.64 5.63
CA LYS A 212 -12.08 -13.79 6.40
C LYS A 212 -11.09 -13.39 7.49
N ALA A 213 -11.08 -12.12 7.90
CA ALA A 213 -10.23 -11.69 8.99
C ALA A 213 -10.69 -12.32 10.31
N GLU A 214 -9.75 -12.95 11.02
CA GLU A 214 -10.01 -13.66 12.28
C GLU A 214 -9.45 -12.88 13.46
N ILE A 215 -10.03 -13.04 14.65
CA ILE A 215 -9.50 -12.42 15.86
C ILE A 215 -8.16 -13.08 16.20
N LEU A 216 -7.14 -12.26 16.50
CA LEU A 216 -5.85 -12.73 16.99
C LEU A 216 -6.07 -13.53 18.27
N ASP A 217 -5.68 -14.80 18.24
CA ASP A 217 -5.63 -15.63 19.41
C ASP A 217 -4.45 -15.22 20.31
N THR A 218 -4.78 -14.71 21.50
CA THR A 218 -3.83 -14.31 22.54
C THR A 218 -3.81 -15.30 23.71
N SER A 219 -4.42 -16.48 23.59
CA SER A 219 -4.47 -17.48 24.67
C SER A 219 -3.11 -18.09 25.01
N GLN A 220 -2.09 -17.84 24.19
CA GLN A 220 -0.73 -18.34 24.35
C GLN A 220 0.23 -17.30 24.98
N ASP A 221 -0.29 -16.18 25.46
CA ASP A 221 0.47 -15.05 26.04
C ASP A 221 0.56 -15.10 27.57
#